data_AF-A0A3B1BA05-F1
#
_entry.id   AF-A0A3B1BA05-F1
#
_cell.length_a   1.000
_cell.length_b   1.000
_cell.length_c   1.000
_cell.angle_alpha   90.00
_cell.angle_beta   90.00
_cell.angle_gamma   90.00
#
_symmetry.space_group_name_H-M   'P 1'
#
loop_
_entity.id
_entity.type
_entity.pdbx_description
1 polymer ?
#
loop_
_entity_poly.entity_id
_entity_poly.type
_entity_poly.pdbx_seq_one_letter_code
_entity_poly.pdbx_strand_id
1 'polypeptide(L)'
;MTQPLTIIGVAGGAVCDKAEGKSAREVGRLIARRGAALVCGGLGGVMEEAARGACEENGLTIGILPGSGRNEASEYIKLPVVTGM
;
A
#
# COMPACT_ATOMS: atom_id res chain seq x y z
N MET A 1 16.73 -0.80 -22.51
CA MET A 1 16.64 -1.79 -21.44
C MET A 1 15.63 -1.30 -20.44
N THR A 2 14.44 -1.91 -20.36
CA THR A 2 13.46 -1.58 -19.32
C THR A 2 13.98 -2.14 -18.01
N GLN A 3 14.30 -1.28 -17.04
CA GLN A 3 14.61 -1.75 -15.70
C GLN A 3 13.40 -2.51 -15.14
N PRO A 4 13.61 -3.63 -14.42
CA PRO A 4 12.52 -4.37 -13.81
C PRO A 4 11.80 -3.50 -12.77
N LEU A 5 10.48 -3.65 -12.67
CA LEU A 5 9.68 -2.96 -11.66
C LEU A 5 10.14 -3.39 -10.27
N THR A 6 10.59 -2.43 -9.46
CA THR A 6 10.92 -2.68 -8.05
C THR A 6 9.62 -2.73 -7.24
N ILE A 7 9.46 -3.76 -6.41
CA ILE A 7 8.29 -3.96 -5.55
C ILE A 7 8.76 -3.87 -4.09
N ILE A 8 8.12 -3.01 -3.30
CA ILE A 8 8.49 -2.74 -1.90
C ILE A 8 7.31 -3.09 -1.00
N GLY A 9 7.54 -4.01 -0.06
CA GLY A 9 6.59 -4.41 0.95
C GLY A 9 6.53 -3.42 2.11
N VAL A 10 5.32 -2.99 2.48
CA VAL A 10 5.08 -2.20 3.70
C VAL A 10 4.15 -2.99 4.62
N ALA A 11 4.60 -3.21 5.85
CA ALA A 11 3.86 -3.91 6.89
C ALA A 11 3.82 -3.05 8.16
N GLY A 12 2.71 -3.15 8.90
CA GLY A 12 2.51 -2.44 10.16
C GLY A 12 1.15 -2.74 10.76
N GLY A 13 0.85 -2.12 11.90
CA GLY A 13 -0.40 -2.36 12.63
C GLY A 13 -1.65 -1.97 11.82
N ALA A 14 -2.75 -2.70 12.05
CA ALA A 14 -4.08 -2.42 11.48
C ALA A 14 -4.70 -1.11 12.03
N VAL A 15 -4.12 -0.58 13.11
CA VAL A 15 -4.40 0.74 13.67
C VAL A 15 -3.04 1.41 13.88
N CYS A 16 -2.98 2.72 13.64
CA CYS A 16 -1.79 3.52 13.91
C CYS A 16 -2.18 4.89 14.45
N ASP A 17 -1.26 5.52 15.18
CA ASP A 17 -1.44 6.89 15.61
C ASP A 17 -1.16 7.90 14.48
N LYS A 18 -1.33 9.20 14.77
CA LYS A 18 -1.12 10.27 13.78
C LYS A 18 0.34 10.39 13.32
N ALA A 19 1.31 10.11 14.19
CA ALA A 19 2.73 10.23 13.86
C ALA A 19 3.18 9.04 13.00
N GLU A 20 2.74 7.84 13.36
CA GLU A 20 2.93 6.62 12.58
C GLU A 20 2.29 6.75 11.19
N GLY A 21 1.02 7.18 11.14
CA GLY A 21 0.31 7.37 9.88
C GLY A 21 0.98 8.39 8.96
N LYS A 22 1.42 9.53 9.50
CA LYS A 22 2.20 10.53 8.73
C LYS A 22 3.49 9.94 8.16
N SER A 23 4.22 9.17 8.97
CA SER A 23 5.47 8.55 8.54
C SER A 23 5.21 7.50 7.47
N ALA A 24 4.19 6.66 7.64
CA ALA A 24 3.79 5.63 6.68
C ALA A 24 3.39 6.25 5.33
N ARG A 25 2.60 7.34 5.36
CA ARG A 25 2.22 8.09 4.17
C ARG A 25 3.42 8.67 3.43
N GLU A 26 4.39 9.22 4.14
CA GLU A 26 5.61 9.71 3.50
C GLU A 26 6.44 8.57 2.89
N VAL A 27 6.54 7.41 3.54
CA VAL A 27 7.15 6.20 2.95
C VAL A 27 6.45 5.83 1.64
N GLY A 28 5.13 5.81 1.62
CA GLY A 28 4.33 5.56 0.42
C GLY A 28 4.67 6.51 -0.74
N ARG A 29 4.71 7.81 -0.47
CA ARG A 29 5.10 8.82 -1.47
C ARG A 29 6.50 8.58 -2.02
N LEU A 30 7.45 8.30 -1.14
CA LEU A 30 8.85 8.07 -1.49
C LEU A 30 9.06 6.79 -2.31
N ILE A 31 8.23 5.76 -2.12
CA ILE A 31 8.23 4.55 -2.96
C ILE A 31 7.74 4.91 -4.37
N ALA A 32 6.58 5.55 -4.47
CA ALA A 32 5.96 5.91 -5.74
C ALA A 32 6.82 6.88 -6.57
N ARG A 33 7.39 7.91 -5.94
CA ARG A 33 8.30 8.88 -6.60
C ARG A 33 9.55 8.24 -7.21
N ARG A 34 9.96 7.07 -6.73
CA ARG A 34 11.09 6.30 -7.28
C ARG A 34 10.66 5.31 -8.37
N GLY A 35 9.40 5.32 -8.79
CA GLY A 35 8.87 4.41 -9.79
C GLY A 35 8.71 2.97 -9.30
N ALA A 36 8.72 2.74 -7.99
CA ALA A 36 8.48 1.43 -7.39
C ALA A 36 6.98 1.21 -7.11
N ALA A 37 6.56 -0.05 -7.11
CA ALA A 37 5.23 -0.44 -6.67
C ALA A 37 5.24 -0.73 -5.16
N LEU A 38 4.17 -0.32 -4.47
CA LEU A 38 3.94 -0.64 -3.06
C LEU A 38 3.07 -1.90 -2.96
N VAL A 39 3.50 -2.87 -2.14
CA VAL A 39 2.68 -4.04 -1.77
C VAL A 39 2.45 -4.07 -0.26
N CYS A 40 1.21 -4.32 0.17
CA CYS A 40 0.83 -4.41 1.58
C CYS A 40 -0.39 -5.32 1.80
N GLY A 41 -0.87 -5.46 3.04
CA GLY A 41 -2.06 -6.24 3.38
C GLY A 41 -3.40 -5.60 2.96
N GLY A 42 -3.39 -4.37 2.45
CA GLY A 42 -4.52 -3.75 1.77
C GLY A 42 -5.73 -3.34 2.62
N LEU A 43 -5.65 -3.46 3.94
CA LEU A 43 -6.70 -3.03 4.88
C LEU A 43 -6.36 -1.66 5.49
N GLY A 44 -6.57 -1.46 6.80
CA GLY A 44 -6.40 -0.19 7.52
C GLY A 44 -5.01 0.07 8.13
N GLY A 45 -4.90 1.19 8.85
CA GLY A 45 -3.76 1.52 9.71
C GLY A 45 -2.51 1.97 8.95
N VAL A 46 -1.34 1.46 9.35
CA VAL A 46 -0.05 1.84 8.73
C VAL A 46 -0.05 1.56 7.22
N MET A 47 -0.59 0.40 6.82
CA MET A 47 -0.60 -0.05 5.43
C MET A 47 -1.51 0.81 4.54
N GLU A 48 -2.63 1.27 5.11
CA GLU A 48 -3.55 2.19 4.46
C GLU A 48 -2.90 3.55 4.20
N GLU A 49 -2.28 4.14 5.23
CA GLU A 49 -1.62 5.44 5.07
C GLU A 49 -0.43 5.36 4.10
N ALA A 50 0.31 4.26 4.09
CA ALA A 50 1.34 4.03 3.09
C ALA A 50 0.77 3.89 1.66
N ALA A 51 -0.30 3.12 1.48
CA ALA A 51 -0.97 3.02 0.18
C ALA A 51 -1.53 4.38 -0.28
N ARG A 52 -2.11 5.15 0.64
CA ARG A 52 -2.57 6.53 0.41
C ARG A 52 -1.46 7.43 -0.10
N GLY A 53 -0.30 7.41 0.56
CA GLY A 53 0.87 8.17 0.14
C GLY A 53 1.37 7.79 -1.26
N ALA A 54 1.41 6.49 -1.57
CA ALA A 54 1.76 6.04 -2.91
C ALA A 54 0.72 6.49 -3.96
N CYS A 55 -0.57 6.45 -3.62
CA CYS A 55 -1.67 6.90 -4.48
C CYS A 55 -1.59 8.39 -4.83
N GLU A 56 -1.24 9.24 -3.85
CA GLU A 56 -1.05 10.70 -4.04
C GLU A 56 0.02 11.04 -5.07
N GLU A 57 1.01 10.17 -5.22
CA GLU A 57 2.10 10.31 -6.20
C GLU A 57 1.85 9.46 -7.45
N ASN A 58 0.60 9.02 -7.67
CA ASN A 58 0.16 8.18 -8.78
C ASN A 58 0.85 6.80 -8.88
N GLY A 59 1.45 6.32 -7.79
CA GLY A 59 2.12 5.02 -7.71
C GLY A 59 1.17 3.82 -7.84
N LEU A 60 1.73 2.66 -8.14
CA LEU A 60 1.00 1.39 -8.13
C LEU A 60 0.93 0.83 -6.70
N THR A 61 -0.27 0.53 -6.23
CA THR A 61 -0.54 -0.07 -4.92
C THR A 61 -1.20 -1.43 -5.07
N ILE A 62 -0.62 -2.44 -4.43
CA ILE A 62 -1.03 -3.84 -4.50
C ILE A 62 -1.42 -4.28 -3.08
N GLY A 63 -2.64 -4.75 -2.90
CA GLY A 63 -3.15 -5.22 -1.61
C GLY A 63 -3.34 -6.73 -1.60
N ILE A 64 -2.62 -7.45 -0.75
CA ILE A 64 -2.79 -8.89 -0.52
C ILE A 64 -3.83 -9.07 0.58
N LEU A 65 -5.07 -9.36 0.19
CA LEU A 65 -6.21 -9.37 1.10
C LEU A 65 -6.42 -10.77 1.68
N PRO A 66 -6.54 -10.89 3.03
CA PRO A 66 -6.88 -12.16 3.69
C PRO A 66 -8.35 -12.55 3.50
N GLY A 67 -9.22 -11.56 3.23
CA GLY A 67 -10.64 -11.75 3.05
C GLY A 67 -11.04 -12.47 1.76
N SER A 68 -12.34 -12.49 1.50
CA SER A 68 -12.93 -13.16 0.32
C SER A 68 -13.46 -12.18 -0.73
N GLY A 69 -13.51 -10.90 -0.41
CA GLY A 69 -14.01 -9.84 -1.29
C GLY A 69 -12.96 -8.80 -1.67
N ARG A 70 -12.90 -8.43 -2.95
CA ARG A 70 -12.06 -7.31 -3.42
C ARG A 70 -12.48 -5.95 -2.85
N ASN A 71 -13.73 -5.84 -2.41
CA ASN A 71 -14.34 -4.64 -1.82
C ASN A 71 -13.90 -4.41 -0.38
N GLU A 72 -13.18 -5.35 0.23
CA GLU A 72 -12.58 -5.19 1.56
C GLU A 72 -11.29 -4.35 1.52
N ALA A 73 -10.71 -4.14 0.32
CA ALA A 73 -9.52 -3.34 0.17
C ALA A 73 -9.80 -1.86 0.54
N SER A 74 -8.83 -1.22 1.17
CA SER A 74 -8.79 0.24 1.28
C SER A 74 -8.91 0.88 -0.10
N GLU A 75 -9.59 2.03 -0.18
CA GLU A 75 -9.79 2.78 -1.43
C GLU A 75 -8.47 3.17 -2.13
N TYR A 76 -7.36 3.17 -1.38
CA TYR A 76 -6.03 3.48 -1.90
C TYR A 76 -5.34 2.28 -2.56
N ILE A 77 -5.96 1.09 -2.59
CA ILE A 77 -5.45 -0.10 -3.28
C ILE A 77 -5.99 -0.13 -4.71
N LYS A 78 -5.08 -0.01 -5.69
CA LYS A 78 -5.41 -0.07 -7.13
C LYS A 78 -5.53 -1.51 -7.62
N LEU A 79 -4.72 -2.43 -7.09
CA LEU A 79 -4.72 -3.84 -7.46
C LEU A 79 -4.98 -4.72 -6.22
N PRO A 80 -6.24 -5.04 -5.91
CA PRO A 80 -6.56 -5.99 -4.86
C PRO A 80 -6.30 -7.44 -5.34
N VAL A 81 -5.59 -8.22 -4.52
CA VAL A 81 -5.32 -9.65 -4.70
C VAL A 81 -5.99 -10.38 -3.55
N VAL A 82 -7.15 -10.98 -3.81
CA VAL A 82 -7.92 -11.74 -2.81
C VAL A 82 -7.31 -13.12 -2.64
N THR A 83 -6.86 -13.44 -1.43
CA THR A 83 -6.21 -14.74 -1.14
C THR A 83 -7.08 -15.70 -0.35
N GLY A 84 -8.02 -15.19 0.46
CA GLY A 84 -8.83 -16.02 1.37
C GLY A 84 -8.01 -16.71 2.47
N MET A 85 -6.81 -16.20 2.78
CA MET A 85 -5.85 -16.76 3.74
C MET A 85 -5.78 -15.96 5.04
#